data_AF-A0A5C5VLM8-F1
#
_entry.id   AF-A0A5C5VLM8-F1
#
_cell.length_a   1.000
_cell.length_b   1.000
_cell.length_c   1.000
_cell.angle_alpha   90.00
_cell.angle_beta   90.00
_cell.angle_gamma   90.00
#
_symmetry.space_group_name_H-M   'P 1'
#
loop_
_entity.id
_entity.type
_entity.pdbx_description
1 polymer ?
#
loop_
_entity_poly.entity_id
_entity_poly.type
_entity_poly.pdbx_seq_one_letter_code
_entity_poly.pdbx_strand_id
1 'polypeptide(L)'
;MLPSNADFLSSLQIMAIDAGPSVSLVEKQLLLALVRLYFGPAQESGAVQDVSSPDSLRHIGELIHAPNERFDQLERQTSLPDGFFARTSTEPVQPTFFVATQDNGEQPESFHIYERSRNLSIYVGPDFLHGQASKTVVNCLVLNETFLPTSSHTLRI
;
A
#
# COMPACT_ATOMS: atom_id res chain seq x y z
N MET A 1 9.26 -0.56 -10.99
CA MET A 1 8.64 -1.77 -11.57
C MET A 1 8.08 -2.61 -10.42
N LEU A 2 6.95 -3.29 -10.60
CA LEU A 2 6.44 -4.21 -9.57
C LEU A 2 7.44 -5.37 -9.36
N PRO A 3 7.65 -5.83 -8.12
CA PRO A 3 8.39 -7.07 -7.89
C PRO A 3 7.64 -8.24 -8.53
N SER A 4 8.39 -9.15 -9.14
CA SER A 4 7.86 -10.37 -9.75
C SER A 4 8.66 -11.61 -9.32
N ASN A 5 9.42 -11.52 -8.23
CA ASN A 5 10.37 -12.54 -7.82
C ASN A 5 10.00 -13.21 -6.50
N ALA A 6 10.31 -14.51 -6.41
CA ALA A 6 10.09 -15.33 -5.22
C ALA A 6 10.79 -14.77 -3.95
N ASP A 7 11.88 -14.02 -4.14
CA ASP A 7 12.61 -13.36 -3.06
C ASP A 7 11.74 -12.29 -2.35
N PHE A 8 10.95 -11.52 -3.11
CA PHE A 8 10.00 -10.58 -2.52
C PHE A 8 8.95 -11.33 -1.69
N LEU A 9 8.33 -12.36 -2.28
CA LEU A 9 7.27 -13.11 -1.63
C LEU A 9 7.73 -13.85 -0.37
N SER A 10 8.98 -14.33 -0.36
CA SER A 10 9.59 -15.00 0.80
C SER A 10 10.00 -14.03 1.91
N SER A 11 10.28 -12.77 1.57
CA SER A 11 10.55 -11.69 2.55
C SER A 11 9.30 -11.19 3.28
N LEU A 12 8.10 -11.47 2.75
CA LEU A 12 6.82 -11.15 3.38
C LEU A 12 6.60 -12.03 4.62
N GLN A 13 7.12 -11.62 5.76
CA GLN A 13 6.94 -12.32 7.03
C GLN A 13 6.13 -11.47 8.00
N ILE A 14 5.29 -12.11 8.80
CA ILE A 14 4.40 -11.42 9.75
C ILE A 14 5.15 -10.63 10.83
N MET A 15 6.35 -11.07 11.17
CA MET A 15 7.24 -10.37 12.11
C MET A 15 7.89 -9.13 11.49
N ALA A 16 7.85 -8.99 10.17
CA ALA A 16 8.35 -7.83 9.43
C ALA A 16 7.24 -6.78 9.17
N ILE A 17 6.06 -6.94 9.79
CA ILE A 17 4.96 -5.98 9.73
C ILE A 17 4.91 -5.18 11.02
N ASP A 18 5.25 -3.91 10.91
CA ASP A 18 4.82 -2.89 11.86
C ASP A 18 3.41 -2.43 11.47
N ALA A 19 2.51 -2.47 12.43
CA ALA A 19 1.15 -2.05 12.23
C ALA A 19 0.63 -1.40 13.50
N GLY A 20 -0.35 -0.52 13.33
CA GLY A 20 -1.06 0.08 14.44
C GLY A 20 -1.63 -0.95 15.42
N PRO A 21 -1.85 -0.55 16.69
CA PRO A 21 -2.34 -1.44 17.75
C PRO A 21 -3.72 -2.03 17.45
N SER A 22 -4.47 -1.43 16.53
CA SER A 22 -5.77 -1.91 16.05
C SER A 22 -5.68 -3.13 15.12
N VAL A 23 -4.53 -3.41 14.52
CA VAL A 23 -4.38 -4.51 13.54
C VAL A 23 -4.09 -5.83 14.23
N SER A 24 -5.09 -6.70 14.27
CA SER A 24 -5.02 -8.04 14.83
C SER A 24 -4.08 -8.97 14.05
N LEU A 25 -3.67 -10.07 14.70
CA LEU A 25 -2.86 -11.10 14.04
C LEU A 25 -3.53 -11.69 12.80
N VAL A 26 -4.86 -11.85 12.84
CA VAL A 26 -5.65 -12.40 11.73
C VAL A 26 -5.65 -11.44 10.54
N GLU A 27 -5.80 -10.14 10.78
CA GLU A 27 -5.72 -9.11 9.73
C GLU A 27 -4.33 -9.05 9.12
N LYS A 28 -3.26 -9.11 9.93
CA LYS A 28 -1.88 -9.19 9.41
C LYS A 28 -1.70 -10.41 8.48
N GLN A 29 -2.25 -11.56 8.86
CA GLN A 29 -2.20 -12.77 8.02
C GLN A 29 -2.99 -12.61 6.71
N LEU A 30 -4.17 -12.00 6.78
CA LEU A 30 -5.00 -11.73 5.60
C LEU A 30 -4.29 -10.77 4.64
N LEU A 31 -3.73 -9.67 5.16
CA LEU A 31 -3.00 -8.70 4.36
C LEU A 31 -1.78 -9.34 3.68
N LEU A 32 -1.02 -10.18 4.40
CA LEU A 32 0.08 -10.94 3.81
C LEU A 32 -0.39 -11.87 2.70
N ALA A 33 -1.50 -12.58 2.90
CA ALA A 33 -2.08 -13.45 1.89
C ALA A 33 -2.49 -12.66 0.64
N LEU A 34 -3.12 -11.50 0.81
CA LEU A 34 -3.53 -10.61 -0.29
C LEU A 34 -2.33 -10.04 -1.05
N VAL A 35 -1.30 -9.58 -0.34
CA VAL A 35 -0.05 -9.10 -0.97
C VAL A 35 0.62 -10.24 -1.74
N ARG A 36 0.67 -11.45 -1.18
CA ARG A 36 1.23 -12.62 -1.90
C ARG A 36 0.41 -13.02 -3.13
N LEU A 37 -0.92 -12.97 -3.03
CA LEU A 37 -1.82 -13.20 -4.16
C LEU A 37 -1.57 -12.17 -5.26
N TYR A 38 -1.50 -10.89 -4.90
CA TYR A 38 -1.28 -9.77 -5.81
C TYR A 38 0.03 -9.90 -6.58
N PHE A 39 1.16 -10.01 -5.88
CA PHE A 39 2.50 -10.03 -6.48
C PHE A 39 2.95 -11.42 -6.97
N GLY A 40 2.12 -12.45 -6.80
CA GLY A 40 2.35 -13.78 -7.34
C GLY A 40 1.30 -14.14 -8.39
N PRO A 41 0.37 -15.05 -8.10
CA PRO A 41 -0.51 -15.64 -9.10
C PRO A 41 -1.41 -14.63 -9.83
N ALA A 42 -1.86 -13.54 -9.18
CA ALA A 42 -2.68 -12.53 -9.86
C ALA A 42 -1.86 -11.74 -10.89
N GLN A 43 -0.62 -11.38 -10.58
CA GLN A 43 0.28 -10.72 -11.52
C GLN A 43 0.72 -11.67 -12.64
N GLU A 44 1.06 -12.92 -12.32
CA GLU A 44 1.47 -13.95 -13.30
C GLU A 44 0.36 -14.31 -14.30
N SER A 45 -0.90 -14.30 -13.86
CA SER A 45 -2.07 -14.55 -14.72
C SER A 45 -2.54 -13.33 -15.51
N GLY A 46 -1.93 -12.16 -15.31
CA GLY A 46 -2.33 -10.91 -15.96
C GLY A 46 -3.59 -10.26 -15.39
N ALA A 47 -4.04 -10.67 -14.19
CA ALA A 47 -5.18 -10.06 -13.51
C ALA A 47 -4.87 -8.68 -12.91
N VAL A 48 -3.59 -8.41 -12.61
CA VAL A 48 -3.11 -7.08 -12.20
C VAL A 48 -2.94 -6.22 -13.44
N GLN A 49 -3.70 -5.12 -13.52
CA GLN A 49 -3.69 -4.21 -14.66
C GLN A 49 -2.89 -2.95 -14.36
N ASP A 50 -2.02 -2.53 -15.29
CA ASP A 50 -1.45 -1.19 -15.28
C ASP A 50 -2.53 -0.17 -15.65
N VAL A 51 -2.79 0.75 -14.74
CA VAL A 51 -3.77 1.84 -14.88
C VAL A 51 -3.08 3.21 -14.82
N SER A 52 -1.78 3.25 -15.07
CA SER A 52 -0.97 4.46 -15.04
C SER A 52 -1.39 5.41 -16.16
N SER A 53 -1.82 6.62 -15.77
CA SER A 53 -1.88 7.76 -16.68
C SER A 53 -1.27 8.98 -15.98
N PRO A 54 -0.64 9.93 -16.70
CA PRO A 54 -0.04 11.11 -16.08
C PRO A 54 -1.02 11.88 -15.19
N ASP A 55 -2.26 12.05 -15.64
CA ASP A 55 -3.30 12.73 -14.87
C ASP A 55 -3.73 11.93 -13.63
N SER A 56 -3.91 10.61 -13.77
CA SER A 56 -4.24 9.73 -12.66
C SER A 56 -3.13 9.71 -11.61
N LEU A 57 -1.86 9.62 -12.02
CA LEU A 57 -0.71 9.60 -11.10
C LEU A 57 -0.56 10.93 -10.36
N ARG A 58 -0.77 12.06 -11.05
CA ARG A 58 -0.79 13.38 -10.41
C ARG A 58 -1.91 13.48 -9.38
N HIS A 59 -3.13 13.09 -9.76
CA HIS A 59 -4.28 13.13 -8.86
C HIS A 59 -4.10 12.22 -7.63
N ILE A 60 -3.61 10.99 -7.84
CA ILE A 60 -3.29 10.07 -6.74
C ILE A 60 -2.18 10.66 -5.86
N GLY A 61 -1.16 11.30 -6.44
CA GLY A 61 -0.11 11.99 -5.69
C GLY A 61 -0.68 13.07 -4.76
N GLU A 62 -1.63 13.87 -5.23
CA GLU A 62 -2.31 14.87 -4.39
C GLU A 62 -3.08 14.21 -3.24
N LEU A 63 -3.75 13.08 -3.48
CA LEU A 63 -4.53 12.36 -2.47
C LEU A 63 -3.66 11.71 -1.38
N ILE A 64 -2.57 11.03 -1.75
CA ILE A 64 -1.75 10.31 -0.76
C ILE A 64 -1.02 11.25 0.21
N HIS A 65 -0.82 12.51 -0.17
CA HIS A 65 -0.21 13.56 0.65
C HIS A 65 -1.22 14.46 1.38
N ALA A 66 -2.53 14.27 1.18
CA ALA A 66 -3.52 15.07 1.87
C ALA A 66 -3.57 14.75 3.38
N PRO A 67 -3.96 15.72 4.23
CA PRO A 67 -4.08 15.49 5.67
C PRO A 67 -5.08 14.38 5.99
N ASN A 68 -4.76 13.54 6.97
CA ASN A 68 -5.51 12.36 7.40
C ASN A 68 -5.69 11.26 6.35
N GLU A 69 -4.98 11.34 5.23
CA GLU A 69 -4.96 10.30 4.21
C GLU A 69 -3.85 9.29 4.50
N ARG A 70 -3.60 8.44 3.50
CA ARG A 70 -2.66 7.32 3.51
C ARG A 70 -1.32 7.57 4.23
N PHE A 71 -0.55 8.60 3.88
CA PHE A 71 0.80 8.79 4.45
C PHE A 71 0.78 9.31 5.88
N ASP A 72 -0.09 10.27 6.17
CA ASP A 72 -0.28 10.80 7.53
C ASP A 72 -0.77 9.70 8.48
N GLN A 73 -1.67 8.81 8.03
CA GLN A 73 -2.07 7.65 8.82
C GLN A 73 -0.94 6.65 9.07
N LEU A 74 -0.12 6.37 8.05
CA LEU A 74 1.05 5.52 8.20
C LEU A 74 2.03 6.09 9.24
N GLU A 75 2.33 7.38 9.20
CA GLU A 75 3.19 8.04 10.20
C GLU A 75 2.58 7.99 11.61
N ARG A 76 1.27 8.22 11.76
CA ARG A 76 0.61 8.22 13.08
C ARG A 76 0.42 6.85 13.71
N GLN A 77 0.19 5.82 12.91
CA GLN A 77 -0.18 4.50 13.41
C GLN A 77 0.99 3.51 13.46
N THR A 78 2.15 3.87 12.90
CA THR A 78 3.32 2.99 12.86
C THR A 78 4.52 3.65 13.53
N SER A 79 5.67 2.99 13.49
CA SER A 79 6.94 3.52 13.98
C SER A 79 7.64 4.47 13.00
N LEU A 80 7.01 4.81 11.87
CA LEU A 80 7.54 5.82 10.95
C LEU A 80 7.59 7.20 11.63
N PRO A 81 8.69 7.96 11.46
CA PRO A 81 8.80 9.29 12.05
C PRO A 81 7.90 10.30 11.33
N ASP A 82 7.47 11.34 12.04
CA ASP A 82 6.71 12.45 11.45
C ASP A 82 7.46 13.11 10.29
N GLY A 83 6.77 13.31 9.17
CA GLY A 83 7.33 13.86 7.95
C GLY A 83 8.31 12.91 7.23
N PHE A 84 8.22 11.60 7.49
CA PHE A 84 8.94 10.57 6.77
C PHE A 84 8.76 10.70 5.26
N PHE A 85 7.52 10.85 4.79
CA PHE A 85 7.20 10.94 3.37
C PHE A 85 7.44 12.34 2.76
N ALA A 86 7.82 13.32 3.59
CA ALA A 86 8.17 14.68 3.14
C ALA A 86 9.68 14.87 2.94
N ARG A 87 10.50 13.88 3.31
CA ARG A 87 11.97 13.96 3.27
C ARG A 87 12.53 12.87 2.38
N THR A 88 13.62 13.15 1.66
CA THR A 88 14.45 12.10 1.08
C THR A 88 15.11 11.33 2.22
N SER A 89 14.58 10.14 2.54
CA SER A 89 15.14 9.29 3.60
C SER A 89 16.19 8.35 3.03
N THR A 90 17.42 8.43 3.52
CA THR A 90 18.53 7.53 3.15
C THR A 90 18.85 6.49 4.22
N GLU A 91 18.10 6.44 5.33
CA GLU A 91 18.41 5.54 6.44
C GLU A 91 17.74 4.17 6.29
N PRO A 92 18.41 3.07 6.68
CA PRO A 92 17.79 1.76 6.75
C PRO A 92 16.89 1.69 8.00
N VAL A 93 15.57 1.69 7.79
CA VAL A 93 14.60 1.42 8.87
C VAL A 93 14.09 0.00 8.67
N GLN A 94 14.35 -0.86 9.65
CA GLN A 94 13.48 -2.00 9.88
C GLN A 94 12.29 -1.53 10.72
N PRO A 95 11.07 -2.01 10.46
CA PRO A 95 10.71 -3.12 9.57
C PRO A 95 10.46 -2.73 8.09
N THR A 96 10.26 -3.75 7.25
CA THR A 96 10.10 -3.61 5.80
C THR A 96 8.68 -3.18 5.40
N PHE A 97 7.67 -3.56 6.17
CA PHE A 97 6.26 -3.28 5.91
C PHE A 97 5.63 -2.49 7.05
N PHE A 98 4.94 -1.41 6.69
CA PHE A 98 4.20 -0.53 7.59
C PHE A 98 2.73 -0.57 7.20
N VAL A 99 1.84 -0.80 8.16
CA VAL A 99 0.40 -0.94 7.92
C VAL A 99 -0.39 0.00 8.81
N ALA A 100 -1.21 0.84 8.19
CA ALA A 100 -2.21 1.66 8.86
C ALA A 100 -3.61 1.28 8.37
N THR A 101 -4.61 1.53 9.20
CA THR A 101 -6.01 1.27 8.87
C THR A 101 -6.85 2.54 8.94
N GLN A 102 -7.91 2.55 8.15
CA GLN A 102 -8.87 3.64 8.08
C GLN A 102 -10.29 3.10 8.15
N ASP A 103 -11.00 3.51 9.19
CA ASP A 103 -12.46 3.34 9.30
C ASP A 103 -13.16 4.22 8.26
N ASN A 104 -14.06 3.61 7.49
CA ASN A 104 -14.84 4.26 6.44
C ASN A 104 -16.35 4.32 6.79
N GLY A 105 -16.71 4.13 8.05
CA GLY A 105 -18.08 4.18 8.54
C GLY A 105 -18.89 2.97 8.08
N GLU A 106 -19.85 3.19 7.16
CA GLU A 106 -20.70 2.11 6.64
C GLU A 106 -20.02 1.25 5.57
N GLN A 107 -18.85 1.67 5.07
CA GLN A 107 -18.07 0.93 4.07
C GLN A 107 -17.00 0.06 4.74
N PRO A 108 -16.51 -1.00 4.07
CA PRO A 108 -15.40 -1.80 4.58
C PRO A 108 -14.17 -0.95 4.95
N GLU A 109 -13.43 -1.38 5.97
CA GLU A 109 -12.19 -0.75 6.39
C GLU A 109 -11.16 -0.74 5.24
N SER A 110 -10.34 0.29 5.20
CA SER A 110 -9.21 0.39 4.28
C SER A 110 -7.90 0.12 4.99
N PHE A 111 -6.98 -0.54 4.29
CA PHE A 111 -5.62 -0.78 4.74
C PHE A 111 -4.64 -0.07 3.81
N HIS A 112 -3.77 0.72 4.40
CA HIS A 112 -2.65 1.37 3.73
C HIS A 112 -1.38 0.63 4.13
N ILE A 113 -0.70 0.04 3.15
CA ILE A 113 0.53 -0.71 3.36
C ILE A 113 1.65 0.02 2.64
N TYR A 114 2.76 0.26 3.32
CA TYR A 114 3.97 0.81 2.72
C TYR A 114 5.11 -0.20 2.84
N GLU A 115 5.75 -0.50 1.71
CA GLU A 115 6.92 -1.35 1.62
C GLU A 115 8.14 -0.49 1.32
N ARG A 116 9.09 -0.45 2.25
CA ARG A 116 10.20 0.50 2.20
C ARG A 116 11.26 0.17 1.16
N SER A 117 11.61 -1.10 0.97
CA SER A 117 12.80 -1.47 0.17
C SER A 117 12.64 -1.13 -1.32
N ARG A 118 11.40 -1.10 -1.83
CA ARG A 118 11.09 -0.76 -3.22
C ARG A 118 10.18 0.46 -3.35
N ASN A 119 9.97 1.20 -2.25
CA ASN A 119 9.05 2.34 -2.17
C ASN A 119 7.67 2.02 -2.79
N LEU A 120 7.03 0.94 -2.33
CA LEU A 120 5.71 0.56 -2.80
C LEU A 120 4.64 1.05 -1.81
N SER A 121 3.60 1.67 -2.33
CA SER A 121 2.41 2.00 -1.54
C SER A 121 1.22 1.19 -2.02
N ILE A 122 0.69 0.35 -1.16
CA ILE A 122 -0.39 -0.58 -1.46
C ILE A 122 -1.66 -0.13 -0.71
N TYR A 123 -2.78 -0.24 -1.41
CA TYR A 123 -4.14 -0.06 -0.93
C TYR A 123 -4.85 -1.39 -0.91
N VAL A 124 -5.58 -1.65 0.15
CA VAL A 124 -6.61 -2.69 0.17
C VAL A 124 -7.86 -2.06 0.76
N GLY A 125 -8.93 -1.95 -0.01
CA GLY A 125 -10.16 -1.31 0.49
C GLY A 125 -11.16 -1.00 -0.61
N PRO A 126 -12.24 -0.28 -0.27
CA PRO A 126 -13.27 0.17 -1.21
C PRO A 126 -12.75 0.92 -2.45
N ASP A 127 -13.34 0.71 -3.62
CA ASP A 127 -12.97 1.45 -4.84
C ASP A 127 -13.60 2.87 -4.86
N PHE A 128 -13.10 3.75 -4.00
CA PHE A 128 -13.56 5.14 -3.94
C PHE A 128 -13.24 5.93 -5.20
N LEU A 129 -12.11 5.66 -5.85
CA LEU A 129 -11.67 6.38 -7.05
C LEU A 129 -12.61 6.20 -8.24
N HIS A 130 -13.28 5.04 -8.34
CA HIS A 130 -14.24 4.76 -9.41
C HIS A 130 -15.70 4.81 -8.95
N GLY A 131 -15.96 5.30 -7.73
CA GLY A 131 -17.31 5.39 -7.17
C GLY A 131 -17.97 4.03 -6.91
N GLN A 132 -17.19 2.96 -6.73
CA GLN A 132 -17.66 1.60 -6.48
C GLN A 132 -17.27 1.15 -5.07
N ALA A 133 -17.71 1.88 -4.04
CA ALA A 133 -17.33 1.63 -2.65
C ALA A 133 -17.71 0.21 -2.13
N SER A 134 -18.66 -0.46 -2.78
CA SER A 134 -19.01 -1.86 -2.46
C SER A 134 -18.02 -2.90 -3.00
N LYS A 135 -17.07 -2.50 -3.84
CA LYS A 135 -16.02 -3.40 -4.37
C LYS A 135 -14.70 -3.13 -3.70
N THR A 136 -14.00 -4.20 -3.34
CA THR A 136 -12.65 -4.11 -2.81
C THR A 136 -11.64 -4.14 -3.95
N VAL A 137 -10.69 -3.22 -3.91
CA VAL A 137 -9.56 -3.17 -4.83
C VAL A 137 -8.26 -3.33 -4.06
N VAL A 138 -7.28 -3.94 -4.75
CA VAL A 138 -5.88 -3.90 -4.34
C VAL A 138 -5.14 -3.03 -5.34
N ASN A 139 -4.73 -1.83 -4.92
CA ASN A 139 -3.96 -0.91 -5.76
C ASN A 139 -2.52 -0.84 -5.26
N CYS A 140 -1.54 -0.93 -6.15
CA CYS A 140 -0.13 -0.72 -5.83
C CYS A 140 0.42 0.43 -6.64
N LEU A 141 1.00 1.40 -5.93
CA LEU A 141 1.77 2.49 -6.48
C LEU A 141 3.26 2.18 -6.33
N VAL A 142 4.03 2.40 -7.38
CA VAL A 142 5.49 2.45 -7.30
C VAL A 142 5.88 3.90 -7.12
N LEU A 143 6.58 4.23 -6.04
CA LEU A 143 6.99 5.60 -5.75
C LEU A 143 8.47 5.81 -6.13
N ASN A 144 8.82 7.04 -6.47
CA ASN A 144 10.23 7.44 -6.64
C ASN A 144 10.91 7.73 -5.28
N GLU A 145 12.14 8.23 -5.32
CA GLU A 145 12.93 8.60 -4.13
C GLU A 145 12.33 9.77 -3.33
N THR A 146 11.44 10.56 -3.95
CA THR A 146 10.71 11.66 -3.32
C THR A 146 9.25 11.30 -3.02
N PHE A 147 8.94 9.99 -2.96
CA PHE A 147 7.61 9.45 -2.66
C PHE A 147 6.48 9.84 -3.62
N LEU A 148 6.81 10.25 -4.85
CA LEU A 148 5.83 10.55 -5.89
C LEU A 148 5.48 9.29 -6.71
N PRO A 149 4.19 9.06 -7.04
CA PRO A 149 3.77 7.94 -7.87
C PRO A 149 4.39 7.98 -9.27
N THR A 150 4.98 6.88 -9.69
CA THR A 150 5.56 6.69 -11.04
C THR A 150 4.77 5.69 -11.88
N SER A 151 4.05 4.78 -11.23
CA SER A 151 3.12 3.85 -11.87
C SER A 151 2.08 3.37 -10.86
N SER A 152 0.92 2.95 -11.36
CA SER A 152 -0.22 2.47 -10.59
C SER A 152 -0.79 1.21 -11.21
N HIS A 153 -0.94 0.18 -10.39
CA HIS A 153 -1.38 -1.14 -10.83
C HIS A 153 -2.53 -1.62 -9.94
N THR A 154 -3.61 -2.12 -10.53
CA THR A 154 -4.82 -2.48 -9.78
C THR A 154 -5.25 -3.91 -10.06
N LEU A 155 -5.58 -4.63 -8.98
CA LEU A 155 -6.37 -5.85 -9.00
C LEU A 155 -7.76 -5.52 -8.46
N ARG A 156 -8.79 -5.83 -9.25
CA ARG A 156 -10.20 -5.73 -8.83
C ARG A 156 -10.68 -7.14 -8.45
N ILE A 157 -11.26 -7.29 -7.26
CA ILE A 157 -11.76 -8.56 -6.73
C ILE A 157 -13.29 -8.51 -6.68
#